data_AF-A0A955IUQ8-F1
#
_entry.id   AF-A0A955IUQ8-F1
#
_cell.length_a   1.000
_cell.length_b   1.000
_cell.length_c   1.000
_cell.angle_alpha   90.00
_cell.angle_beta   90.00
_cell.angle_gamma   90.00
#
_symmetry.space_group_name_H-M   'P 1'
#
loop_
_entity.id
_entity.type
_entity.pdbx_description
1 polymer ?
#
loop_
_entity_poly.entity_id
_entity_poly.type
_entity_poly.pdbx_seq_one_letter_code
_entity_poly.pdbx_strand_id
1 'polypeptide(L)'
;AEIVIEGFVSTESGGPGWEPGGDEPLGPGACFEGPFGDHTGFYSLPDRYPIVEVTAITHRRDAVFPATVVGLPPQEDYYLGKATERIFLPLLKTLVPDIEDYDLPMFGAFHNAAFLQIDKQYPLHARRVMHAIWGAGQMSWTKLVFVVDDVDPHDTKAVLRAVATRCDPEHDLELVRGPLDILDHAAPGLGVGWKLGFDATRRFEGERFSSVESIEATDEAVERCRWVRNVLGVSSPVPGWIFVRVHAEARRVANDLLDAVGARPAYVVLLGADVDIEDADAALFHWCANMDPGRDLVVRNGVAVFDATPKTGGTSINGLPVRHWPRVLPTPQQRASGGS
;
A
#
# COMPACT_ATOMS: atom_id res chain seq x y z
N ALA A 1 -10.96 -23.84 25.15
CA ALA A 1 -11.70 -23.11 24.10
C ALA A 1 -13.16 -23.00 24.52
N GLU A 2 -13.87 -21.95 24.09
CA GLU A 2 -15.31 -21.81 24.31
C GLU A 2 -16.10 -22.79 23.44
N ILE A 3 -15.74 -22.85 22.16
CA ILE A 3 -16.31 -23.71 21.11
C ILE A 3 -15.14 -24.35 20.35
N VAL A 4 -15.25 -25.62 20.00
CA VAL A 4 -14.31 -26.38 19.17
C VAL A 4 -15.09 -26.99 18.01
N ILE A 5 -14.58 -26.79 16.80
CA ILE A 5 -15.11 -27.38 15.57
C ILE A 5 -14.11 -28.45 15.11
N GLU A 6 -14.57 -29.69 15.01
CA GLU A 6 -13.77 -30.84 14.61
C GLU A 6 -14.21 -31.31 13.22
N GLY A 7 -13.26 -31.73 12.39
CA GLY A 7 -13.56 -32.08 11.02
C GLY A 7 -12.32 -32.35 10.16
N PHE A 8 -12.54 -32.41 8.85
CA PHE A 8 -11.50 -32.60 7.85
C PHE A 8 -11.56 -31.49 6.81
N VAL A 9 -10.40 -31.00 6.38
CA VAL A 9 -10.29 -30.05 5.27
C VAL A 9 -10.05 -30.84 4.00
N SER A 10 -10.82 -30.57 2.95
CA SER A 10 -10.57 -31.20 1.65
C SER A 10 -9.22 -30.77 1.08
N THR A 11 -8.48 -31.72 0.51
CA THR A 11 -7.24 -31.47 -0.24
C THR A 11 -7.46 -31.43 -1.75
N GLU A 12 -8.73 -31.50 -2.20
CA GLU A 12 -9.11 -31.61 -3.62
C GLU A 12 -9.59 -30.27 -4.20
N SER A 13 -9.49 -29.17 -3.45
CA SER A 13 -10.07 -27.87 -3.80
C SER A 13 -9.43 -27.15 -5.00
N GLY A 14 -8.35 -27.68 -5.56
CA GLY A 14 -7.55 -26.99 -6.57
C GLY A 14 -6.70 -25.83 -6.01
N GLY A 15 -6.06 -25.08 -6.91
CA GLY A 15 -5.19 -23.95 -6.56
C GLY A 15 -5.89 -22.58 -6.63
N PRO A 16 -5.28 -21.50 -6.16
CA PRO A 16 -5.88 -20.16 -6.19
C PRO A 16 -6.10 -19.63 -7.62
N GLY A 17 -6.95 -18.61 -7.77
CA GLY A 17 -7.18 -17.93 -9.04
C GLY A 17 -8.28 -18.53 -9.89
N TRP A 18 -9.26 -19.19 -9.26
CA TRP A 18 -10.47 -19.64 -9.93
C TRP A 18 -11.42 -18.46 -10.13
N GLU A 19 -12.01 -18.35 -11.32
CA GLU A 19 -12.91 -17.25 -11.65
C GLU A 19 -14.37 -17.73 -11.72
N PRO A 20 -15.29 -17.07 -10.99
CA PRO A 20 -16.71 -17.35 -11.10
C PRO A 20 -17.23 -17.16 -12.53
N GLY A 21 -17.76 -18.22 -13.13
CA GLY A 21 -18.27 -18.19 -14.50
C GLY A 21 -17.22 -18.40 -15.59
N GLY A 22 -15.96 -18.71 -15.22
CA GLY A 22 -14.94 -19.19 -16.15
C GLY A 22 -15.18 -20.62 -16.62
N ASP A 23 -14.28 -21.11 -17.48
CA ASP A 23 -14.36 -22.46 -18.06
C ASP A 23 -14.03 -23.57 -17.04
N GLU A 24 -13.27 -23.24 -15.99
CA GLU A 24 -12.88 -24.19 -14.95
C GLU A 24 -14.04 -24.38 -13.96
N PRO A 25 -14.55 -25.62 -13.76
CA PRO A 25 -15.54 -25.87 -12.73
C PRO A 25 -14.91 -25.71 -11.33
N LEU A 26 -15.73 -25.38 -10.33
CA LEU A 26 -15.28 -25.25 -8.94
C LEU A 26 -14.52 -26.49 -8.43
N GLY A 27 -14.95 -27.67 -8.89
CA GLY A 27 -14.34 -28.96 -8.55
C GLY A 27 -14.92 -29.59 -7.28
N PRO A 28 -14.69 -30.89 -7.07
CA PRO A 28 -15.04 -31.55 -5.82
C PRO A 28 -14.20 -31.00 -4.66
N GLY A 29 -14.77 -30.94 -3.46
CA GLY A 29 -14.03 -30.51 -2.27
C GLY A 29 -13.76 -29.00 -2.15
N ALA A 30 -14.26 -28.19 -3.09
CA ALA A 30 -14.22 -26.74 -3.03
C ALA A 30 -15.60 -26.12 -2.82
N CYS A 31 -15.65 -24.99 -2.14
CA CYS A 31 -16.80 -24.09 -2.07
C CYS A 31 -16.42 -22.71 -2.62
N PHE A 32 -17.45 -21.96 -2.99
CA PHE A 32 -17.35 -20.56 -3.35
C PHE A 32 -17.27 -19.72 -2.07
N GLU A 33 -16.21 -18.93 -1.91
CA GLU A 33 -16.04 -17.97 -0.81
C GLU A 33 -16.09 -16.55 -1.38
N GLY A 34 -16.55 -15.60 -0.58
CA GLY A 34 -16.61 -14.19 -0.96
C GLY A 34 -17.89 -13.78 -1.73
N PRO A 35 -17.96 -12.51 -2.18
CA PRO A 35 -16.98 -11.46 -1.89
C PRO A 35 -16.99 -11.12 -0.39
N PHE A 36 -15.82 -10.79 0.16
CA PHE A 36 -15.64 -10.52 1.58
C PHE A 36 -14.95 -9.18 1.79
N GLY A 37 -15.42 -8.37 2.75
CA GLY A 37 -14.75 -7.10 3.09
C GLY A 37 -13.53 -7.39 3.94
N ASP A 38 -12.34 -7.03 3.47
CA ASP A 38 -11.08 -7.44 4.10
C ASP A 38 -10.33 -6.26 4.76
N HIS A 39 -9.26 -6.56 5.50
CA HIS A 39 -8.37 -5.61 6.18
C HIS A 39 -7.69 -4.62 5.22
N THR A 40 -7.71 -4.91 3.91
CA THR A 40 -7.28 -3.98 2.86
C THR A 40 -8.22 -2.79 2.72
N GLY A 41 -9.42 -2.84 3.31
CA GLY A 41 -10.48 -1.84 3.17
C GLY A 41 -11.33 -1.99 1.89
N PHE A 42 -11.08 -3.03 1.11
CA PHE A 42 -11.81 -3.35 -0.13
C PHE A 42 -12.50 -4.72 -0.01
N TYR A 43 -13.48 -4.95 -0.89
CA TYR A 43 -14.03 -6.29 -1.06
C TYR A 43 -13.05 -7.14 -1.86
N SER A 44 -12.67 -8.30 -1.32
CA SER A 44 -11.98 -9.35 -2.06
C SER A 44 -12.92 -9.95 -3.12
N LEU A 45 -12.32 -10.40 -4.22
CA LEU A 45 -13.03 -11.16 -5.23
C LEU A 45 -13.38 -12.55 -4.70
N PRO A 46 -14.50 -13.13 -5.16
CA PRO A 46 -14.76 -14.53 -4.89
C PRO A 46 -13.70 -15.42 -5.53
N ASP A 47 -13.31 -16.48 -4.82
CA ASP A 47 -12.40 -17.52 -5.29
C ASP A 47 -12.90 -18.88 -4.77
N ARG A 48 -12.25 -19.96 -5.20
CA ARG A 48 -12.50 -21.30 -4.67
C ARG A 48 -11.68 -21.54 -3.41
N TYR A 49 -12.32 -22.09 -2.39
CA TYR A 49 -11.67 -22.45 -1.14
C TYR A 49 -12.01 -23.89 -0.73
N PRO A 50 -11.13 -24.54 0.07
CA PRO A 50 -11.39 -25.87 0.59
C PRO A 50 -12.66 -25.95 1.44
N ILE A 51 -13.45 -27.00 1.25
CA ILE A 51 -14.53 -27.34 2.17
C ILE A 51 -13.94 -27.90 3.45
N VAL A 52 -14.41 -27.38 4.59
CA VAL A 52 -14.23 -28.01 5.90
C VAL A 52 -15.47 -28.86 6.20
N GLU A 53 -15.32 -30.18 6.19
CA GLU A 53 -16.37 -31.11 6.59
C GLU A 53 -16.37 -31.25 8.12
N VAL A 54 -17.36 -30.61 8.76
CA VAL A 54 -17.52 -30.63 10.22
C VAL A 54 -18.15 -31.95 10.66
N THR A 55 -17.43 -32.72 11.48
CA THR A 55 -17.89 -34.01 12.02
C THR A 55 -18.40 -33.89 13.46
N ALA A 56 -17.91 -32.91 14.21
CA ALA A 56 -18.42 -32.60 15.55
C ALA A 56 -18.24 -31.11 15.91
N ILE A 57 -19.12 -30.60 16.77
CA ILE A 57 -18.97 -29.31 17.44
C ILE A 57 -19.09 -29.57 18.93
N THR A 58 -18.06 -29.25 19.69
CA THR A 58 -18.06 -29.37 21.16
C THR A 58 -17.89 -27.99 21.79
N HIS A 59 -18.58 -27.74 22.91
CA HIS A 59 -18.52 -26.44 23.57
C HIS A 59 -18.82 -26.55 25.07
N ARG A 60 -18.40 -25.55 25.84
CA ARG A 60 -18.75 -25.47 27.26
C ARG A 60 -20.23 -25.12 27.46
N ARG A 61 -20.78 -25.39 28.64
CA ARG A 61 -22.09 -24.84 29.02
C ARG A 61 -22.02 -23.30 29.06
N ASP A 62 -23.02 -22.63 28.48
CA ASP A 62 -23.11 -21.17 28.36
C ASP A 62 -21.92 -20.55 27.61
N ALA A 63 -21.52 -21.18 26.49
CA ALA A 63 -20.39 -20.74 25.67
C ALA A 63 -20.61 -19.35 25.05
N VAL A 64 -19.53 -18.57 24.99
CA VAL A 64 -19.45 -17.29 24.27
C VAL A 64 -18.85 -17.54 22.88
N PHE A 65 -19.44 -16.96 21.84
CA PHE A 65 -18.87 -16.97 20.48
C PHE A 65 -18.04 -15.69 20.26
N PRO A 66 -16.71 -15.75 20.42
CA PRO A 66 -15.87 -14.62 20.06
C PRO A 66 -15.89 -14.45 18.54
N ALA A 67 -16.18 -13.24 18.09
CA ALA A 67 -16.18 -12.88 16.69
C ALA A 67 -15.44 -11.57 16.53
N THR A 68 -14.76 -11.43 15.40
CA THR A 68 -14.13 -10.17 14.99
C THR A 68 -14.69 -9.75 13.63
N VAL A 69 -14.57 -8.47 13.33
CA VAL A 69 -14.94 -7.90 12.04
C VAL A 69 -13.70 -7.25 11.47
N VAL A 70 -13.39 -7.56 10.22
CA VAL A 70 -12.30 -6.93 9.48
C VAL A 70 -12.87 -5.94 8.47
N GLY A 71 -12.04 -5.02 8.01
CA GLY A 71 -12.44 -3.93 7.12
C GLY A 71 -11.39 -2.84 7.10
N LEU A 72 -11.80 -1.61 6.77
CA LEU A 72 -10.91 -0.46 6.80
C LEU A 72 -10.27 -0.32 8.20
N PRO A 73 -8.93 -0.29 8.32
CA PRO A 73 -8.26 -0.10 9.59
C PRO A 73 -8.65 1.22 10.29
N PRO A 74 -8.64 1.26 11.63
CA PRO A 74 -8.30 0.16 12.52
C PRO A 74 -9.50 -0.75 12.80
N GLN A 75 -9.29 -2.06 12.71
CA GLN A 75 -10.14 -3.07 13.34
C GLN A 75 -9.30 -3.85 14.37
N GLU A 76 -9.87 -4.86 15.03
CA GLU A 76 -9.17 -5.64 16.07
C GLU A 76 -7.88 -6.27 15.54
N ASP A 77 -7.91 -6.76 14.29
CA ASP A 77 -6.77 -7.33 13.57
C ASP A 77 -5.59 -6.35 13.45
N TYR A 78 -5.83 -5.06 13.25
CA TYR A 78 -4.79 -4.02 13.25
C TYR A 78 -3.93 -4.08 14.52
N TYR A 79 -4.58 -4.12 15.68
CA TYR A 79 -3.87 -4.16 16.96
C TYR A 79 -3.18 -5.50 17.20
N LEU A 80 -3.76 -6.62 16.73
CA LEU A 80 -3.10 -7.93 16.76
C LEU A 80 -1.84 -7.95 15.88
N GLY A 81 -1.89 -7.32 14.70
CA GLY A 81 -0.73 -7.17 13.82
C GLY A 81 0.33 -6.25 14.42
N LYS A 82 -0.05 -5.15 15.10
CA LYS A 82 0.90 -4.31 15.85
C LYS A 82 1.59 -5.06 16.99
N ALA A 83 0.91 -5.98 17.67
CA ALA A 83 1.56 -6.86 18.64
C ALA A 83 2.54 -7.83 17.96
N THR A 84 2.12 -8.42 16.85
CA THR A 84 2.95 -9.30 16.01
C THR A 84 4.23 -8.59 15.58
N GLU A 85 4.13 -7.36 15.10
CA GLU A 85 5.27 -6.51 14.73
C GLU A 85 6.35 -6.44 15.82
N ARG A 86 5.96 -6.17 17.07
CA ARG A 86 6.89 -6.11 18.21
C ARG A 86 7.49 -7.48 18.56
N ILE A 87 6.69 -8.55 18.45
CA ILE A 87 7.13 -9.93 18.71
C ILE A 87 8.16 -10.39 17.67
N PHE A 88 7.98 -9.97 16.40
CA PHE A 88 8.84 -10.39 15.30
C PHE A 88 10.10 -9.52 15.13
N LEU A 89 10.16 -8.32 15.70
CA LEU A 89 11.35 -7.45 15.63
C LEU A 89 12.66 -8.18 16.02
N PRO A 90 12.77 -8.89 17.17
CA PRO A 90 13.99 -9.61 17.50
C PRO A 90 14.38 -10.66 16.47
N LEU A 91 13.40 -11.36 15.87
CA LEU A 91 13.64 -12.33 14.82
C LEU A 91 14.11 -11.66 13.53
N LEU A 92 13.50 -10.54 13.16
CA LEU A 92 13.91 -9.77 11.99
C LEU A 92 15.37 -9.29 12.12
N LYS A 93 15.78 -8.86 13.32
CA LYS A 93 17.18 -8.47 13.61
C LYS A 93 18.17 -9.64 13.52
N THR A 94 17.73 -10.89 13.60
CA THR A 94 18.63 -12.03 13.31
C THR A 94 18.95 -12.15 11.82
N LEU A 95 18.04 -11.70 10.96
CA LEU A 95 18.21 -11.69 9.51
C LEU A 95 18.89 -10.40 9.02
N VAL A 96 18.48 -9.26 9.58
CA VAL A 96 18.96 -7.93 9.21
C VAL A 96 19.35 -7.17 10.50
N PRO A 97 20.56 -7.41 11.04
CA PRO A 97 20.97 -6.90 12.35
C PRO A 97 21.07 -5.38 12.43
N ASP A 98 21.21 -4.73 11.28
CA ASP A 98 21.32 -3.28 11.13
C ASP A 98 20.00 -2.54 11.34
N ILE A 99 18.87 -3.26 11.42
CA ILE A 99 17.57 -2.68 11.77
C ILE A 99 17.56 -2.36 13.26
N GLU A 100 17.35 -1.08 13.59
CA GLU A 100 17.15 -0.63 14.96
C GLU A 100 15.72 -0.92 15.39
N ASP A 101 14.76 -0.44 14.60
CA ASP A 101 13.32 -0.60 14.79
C ASP A 101 12.56 -0.53 13.44
N TYR A 102 11.27 -0.87 13.43
CA TYR A 102 10.37 -0.66 12.30
C TYR A 102 8.95 -0.33 12.74
N ASP A 103 8.13 0.16 11.81
CA ASP A 103 6.69 0.35 11.98
C ASP A 103 5.95 -0.15 10.73
N LEU A 104 4.81 -0.81 10.94
CA LEU A 104 3.80 -1.09 9.93
C LEU A 104 2.66 -0.08 10.13
N PRO A 105 2.69 1.07 9.44
CA PRO A 105 1.74 2.13 9.69
C PRO A 105 0.33 1.71 9.32
N MET A 106 -0.67 2.28 10.01
CA MET A 106 -2.08 1.91 9.83
C MET A 106 -2.56 2.07 8.39
N PHE A 107 -2.18 3.17 7.73
CA PHE A 107 -2.52 3.42 6.33
C PHE A 107 -1.93 2.37 5.37
N GLY A 108 -0.89 1.64 5.81
CA GLY A 108 -0.23 0.58 5.04
C GLY A 108 -0.97 -0.75 5.08
N ALA A 109 -2.01 -0.91 5.91
CA ALA A 109 -2.73 -2.18 6.09
C ALA A 109 -1.77 -3.39 6.19
N PHE A 110 -0.72 -3.23 7.00
CA PHE A 110 0.43 -4.14 7.17
C PHE A 110 1.36 -4.28 5.98
N HIS A 111 0.88 -4.79 4.84
CA HIS A 111 1.73 -5.23 3.74
C HIS A 111 1.86 -4.20 2.61
N ASN A 112 1.15 -3.07 2.63
CA ASN A 112 1.36 -2.03 1.62
C ASN A 112 2.48 -1.05 1.98
N ALA A 113 2.81 -0.86 3.26
CA ALA A 113 3.88 0.04 3.68
C ALA A 113 4.61 -0.46 4.94
N ALA A 114 5.94 -0.33 4.96
CA ALA A 114 6.76 -0.51 6.14
C ALA A 114 7.79 0.63 6.27
N PHE A 115 7.94 1.15 7.47
CA PHE A 115 8.97 2.12 7.84
C PHE A 115 10.09 1.39 8.60
N LEU A 116 11.33 1.52 8.15
CA LEU A 116 12.49 0.83 8.71
C LEU A 116 13.50 1.85 9.17
N GLN A 117 13.86 1.81 10.46
CA GLN A 117 14.97 2.57 11.00
C GLN A 117 16.22 1.70 11.02
N ILE A 118 17.32 2.19 10.45
CA ILE A 118 18.59 1.48 10.41
C ILE A 118 19.71 2.28 11.06
N ASP A 119 20.70 1.55 11.59
CA ASP A 119 22.00 2.13 11.88
C ASP A 119 22.81 2.18 10.58
N LYS A 120 22.82 3.33 9.91
CA LYS A 120 23.50 3.48 8.61
C LYS A 120 25.03 3.51 8.75
N GLN A 121 25.69 2.49 8.20
CA GLN A 121 27.14 2.26 8.30
C GLN A 121 27.92 2.48 6.99
N TYR A 122 27.28 2.45 5.80
CA TYR A 122 27.99 2.57 4.51
C TYR A 122 27.06 3.06 3.37
N PRO A 123 27.62 3.48 2.22
CA PRO A 123 26.82 3.86 1.05
C PRO A 123 25.90 2.74 0.55
N LEU A 124 24.68 3.08 0.14
CA LEU A 124 23.63 2.18 -0.34
C LEU A 124 23.17 1.13 0.68
N HIS A 125 23.42 1.36 1.97
CA HIS A 125 23.01 0.44 3.03
C HIS A 125 21.49 0.22 3.06
N ALA A 126 20.71 1.28 2.85
CA ALA A 126 19.26 1.21 2.80
C ALA A 126 18.75 0.26 1.70
N ARG A 127 19.35 0.29 0.51
CA ARG A 127 18.98 -0.63 -0.58
C ARG A 127 19.22 -2.08 -0.23
N ARG A 128 20.35 -2.40 0.42
CA ARG A 128 20.60 -3.77 0.92
C ARG A 128 19.50 -4.20 1.90
N VAL A 129 19.09 -3.30 2.81
CA VAL A 129 18.01 -3.58 3.77
C VAL A 129 16.67 -3.79 3.05
N MET A 130 16.31 -2.96 2.07
CA MET A 130 15.10 -3.14 1.24
C MET A 130 15.06 -4.54 0.61
N HIS A 131 16.14 -4.97 -0.04
CA HIS A 131 16.20 -6.30 -0.65
C HIS A 131 16.15 -7.44 0.37
N ALA A 132 16.72 -7.25 1.56
CA ALA A 132 16.62 -8.23 2.63
C ALA A 132 15.16 -8.40 3.10
N ILE A 133 14.44 -7.29 3.27
CA ILE A 133 13.01 -7.27 3.64
C ILE A 133 12.15 -7.91 2.55
N TRP A 134 12.39 -7.57 1.29
CA TRP A 134 11.69 -8.20 0.17
C TRP A 134 12.02 -9.69 -0.03
N GLY A 135 13.07 -10.19 0.63
CA GLY A 135 13.37 -11.62 0.71
C GLY A 135 12.86 -12.32 1.97
N ALA A 136 12.27 -11.59 2.93
CA ALA A 136 12.02 -12.10 4.28
C ALA A 136 10.56 -12.50 4.52
N GLY A 137 10.24 -13.79 4.36
CA GLY A 137 8.95 -14.35 4.81
C GLY A 137 7.73 -13.55 4.33
N GLN A 138 6.83 -13.18 5.26
CA GLN A 138 5.65 -12.36 4.95
C GLN A 138 5.98 -10.91 4.57
N MET A 139 7.13 -10.38 5.00
CA MET A 139 7.57 -9.04 4.59
C MET A 139 7.91 -8.97 3.09
N SER A 140 8.07 -10.12 2.41
CA SER A 140 8.27 -10.17 0.95
C SER A 140 7.10 -9.56 0.16
N TRP A 141 5.91 -9.46 0.75
CA TRP A 141 4.74 -8.82 0.15
C TRP A 141 4.73 -7.30 0.32
N THR A 142 5.60 -6.74 1.17
CA THR A 142 5.65 -5.30 1.46
C THR A 142 5.82 -4.47 0.18
N LYS A 143 4.78 -3.73 -0.22
CA LYS A 143 4.78 -2.96 -1.48
C LYS A 143 5.70 -1.74 -1.42
N LEU A 144 5.58 -0.94 -0.37
CA LEU A 144 6.37 0.27 -0.16
C LEU A 144 7.27 0.11 1.07
N VAL A 145 8.56 0.36 0.90
CA VAL A 145 9.53 0.29 2.01
C VAL A 145 10.22 1.63 2.13
N PHE A 146 10.13 2.25 3.30
CA PHE A 146 10.79 3.51 3.58
C PHE A 146 11.91 3.24 4.56
N VAL A 147 13.14 3.59 4.19
CA VAL A 147 14.30 3.39 5.04
C VAL A 147 14.81 4.73 5.51
N VAL A 148 14.89 4.90 6.82
CA VAL A 148 15.40 6.08 7.49
C VAL A 148 16.54 5.69 8.44
N ASP A 149 17.39 6.65 8.76
CA ASP A 149 18.26 6.63 9.92
C ASP A 149 17.94 7.87 10.74
N ASP A 150 18.21 7.85 12.04
CA ASP A 150 17.99 8.95 12.99
C ASP A 150 16.56 9.52 13.11
N VAL A 151 15.57 8.82 12.56
CA VAL A 151 14.15 9.19 12.59
C VAL A 151 13.35 8.05 13.23
N ASP A 152 12.45 8.41 14.15
CA ASP A 152 11.52 7.46 14.77
C ASP A 152 10.55 6.90 13.72
N PRO A 153 10.57 5.58 13.42
CA PRO A 153 9.69 4.99 12.42
C PRO A 153 8.22 5.05 12.85
N HIS A 154 7.90 5.26 14.13
CA HIS A 154 6.51 5.40 14.60
C HIS A 154 5.95 6.83 14.43
N ASP A 155 6.77 7.82 14.01
CA ASP A 155 6.31 9.16 13.62
C ASP A 155 6.22 9.26 12.09
N THR A 156 5.02 8.98 11.57
CA THR A 156 4.73 9.06 10.12
C THR A 156 5.11 10.40 9.51
N LYS A 157 4.86 11.53 10.20
CA LYS A 157 5.18 12.85 9.66
C LYS A 157 6.69 13.07 9.61
N ALA A 158 7.44 12.56 10.59
CA ALA A 158 8.90 12.63 10.57
C ALA A 158 9.50 11.78 9.44
N VAL A 159 9.00 10.56 9.23
CA VAL A 159 9.45 9.70 8.12
C VAL A 159 9.16 10.36 6.77
N LEU A 160 7.94 10.87 6.55
CA LEU A 160 7.59 11.53 5.29
C LEU A 160 8.39 12.82 5.07
N ARG A 161 8.69 13.60 6.12
CA ARG A 161 9.61 14.73 6.02
C ARG A 161 11.03 14.29 5.66
N ALA A 162 11.53 13.20 6.23
CA ALA A 162 12.83 12.65 5.89
C ALA A 162 12.88 12.23 4.41
N VAL A 163 11.83 11.59 3.90
CA VAL A 163 11.71 11.24 2.48
C VAL A 163 11.74 12.51 1.62
N ALA A 164 10.89 13.50 1.91
CA ALA A 164 10.83 14.75 1.16
C ALA A 164 12.14 15.53 1.14
N THR A 165 12.99 15.38 2.15
CA THR A 165 14.23 16.16 2.29
C THR A 165 15.47 15.38 1.88
N ARG A 166 15.50 14.06 2.07
CA ARG A 166 16.70 13.25 1.88
C ARG A 166 16.63 12.35 0.65
N CYS A 167 15.44 12.00 0.18
CA CYS A 167 15.23 11.09 -0.95
C CYS A 167 15.01 11.89 -2.24
N ASP A 168 15.95 11.80 -3.17
CA ASP A 168 15.82 12.32 -4.54
C ASP A 168 15.07 11.28 -5.39
N PRO A 169 13.89 11.59 -5.95
CA PRO A 169 13.12 10.65 -6.74
C PRO A 169 13.89 9.97 -7.89
N GLU A 170 14.89 10.63 -8.47
CA GLU A 170 15.65 10.08 -9.61
C GLU A 170 16.74 9.10 -9.17
N HIS A 171 17.28 9.26 -7.96
CA HIS A 171 18.48 8.55 -7.52
C HIS A 171 18.27 7.65 -6.31
N ASP A 172 17.25 7.90 -5.49
CA ASP A 172 17.10 7.26 -4.18
C ASP A 172 15.82 6.41 -4.07
N LEU A 173 15.05 6.32 -5.16
CA LEU A 173 13.99 5.33 -5.31
C LEU A 173 14.55 4.01 -5.84
N GLU A 174 14.17 2.91 -5.21
CA GLU A 174 14.50 1.55 -5.65
C GLU A 174 13.23 0.86 -6.15
N LEU A 175 13.13 0.68 -7.46
CA LEU A 175 11.98 0.05 -8.10
C LEU A 175 12.31 -1.40 -8.46
N VAL A 176 11.60 -2.36 -7.86
CA VAL A 176 11.81 -3.79 -8.10
C VAL A 176 10.52 -4.51 -8.44
N ARG A 177 10.64 -5.67 -9.10
CA ARG A 177 9.51 -6.58 -9.33
C ARG A 177 9.53 -7.71 -8.31
N GLY A 178 8.38 -8.07 -7.76
CA GLY A 178 8.31 -9.16 -6.78
C GLY A 178 6.88 -9.61 -6.45
N PRO A 179 6.73 -10.61 -5.57
CA PRO A 179 5.43 -11.17 -5.19
C PRO A 179 4.62 -10.18 -4.35
N LEU A 180 3.38 -9.89 -4.71
CA LEU A 180 2.46 -9.07 -3.92
C LEU A 180 1.42 -9.94 -3.23
N ASP A 181 0.66 -9.34 -2.32
CA ASP A 181 -0.50 -9.99 -1.73
C ASP A 181 -1.52 -10.35 -2.82
N ILE A 182 -2.19 -11.50 -2.70
CA ILE A 182 -3.20 -11.93 -3.69
C ILE A 182 -4.45 -11.03 -3.69
N LEU A 183 -4.70 -10.38 -2.55
CA LEU A 183 -5.78 -9.41 -2.28
C LEU A 183 -5.42 -8.00 -2.75
N ASP A 184 -4.19 -7.76 -3.19
CA ASP A 184 -3.79 -6.47 -3.75
C ASP A 184 -4.48 -6.25 -5.10
N HIS A 185 -5.53 -5.43 -5.07
CA HIS A 185 -6.32 -5.11 -6.26
C HIS A 185 -5.57 -4.20 -7.24
N ALA A 186 -4.59 -3.44 -6.76
CA ALA A 186 -3.79 -2.58 -7.60
C ALA A 186 -2.69 -3.33 -8.33
N ALA A 187 -2.32 -4.54 -7.90
CA ALA A 187 -1.35 -5.38 -8.59
C ALA A 187 -1.77 -5.62 -10.07
N PRO A 188 -0.84 -5.60 -11.03
CA PRO A 188 -1.16 -5.87 -12.43
C PRO A 188 -1.54 -7.34 -12.67
N GLY A 189 -1.05 -8.27 -11.85
CA GLY A 189 -1.44 -9.68 -11.90
C GLY A 189 -1.68 -10.26 -10.51
N LEU A 190 -2.33 -11.43 -10.45
CA LEU A 190 -2.54 -12.14 -9.19
C LEU A 190 -1.18 -12.44 -8.52
N GLY A 191 -0.94 -11.82 -7.35
CA GLY A 191 0.29 -11.99 -6.58
C GLY A 191 1.56 -11.45 -7.26
N VAL A 192 1.46 -10.65 -8.33
CA VAL A 192 2.63 -10.16 -9.09
C VAL A 192 2.51 -8.67 -9.38
N GLY A 193 3.54 -7.91 -9.02
CA GLY A 193 3.66 -6.51 -9.38
C GLY A 193 5.00 -5.91 -9.00
N TRP A 194 5.00 -4.60 -8.81
CA TRP A 194 6.18 -3.80 -8.49
C TRP A 194 6.16 -3.34 -7.04
N LYS A 195 7.35 -3.04 -6.53
CA LYS A 195 7.61 -2.55 -5.17
C LYS A 195 8.52 -1.35 -5.26
N LEU A 196 8.39 -0.46 -4.29
CA LEU A 196 9.13 0.79 -4.26
C LEU A 196 9.79 0.99 -2.91
N GLY A 197 11.10 1.16 -2.94
CA GLY A 197 11.92 1.55 -1.81
C GLY A 197 12.20 3.05 -1.84
N PHE A 198 12.13 3.71 -0.69
CA PHE A 198 12.54 5.09 -0.49
C PHE A 198 13.77 5.12 0.41
N ASP A 199 14.94 5.48 -0.13
CA ASP A 199 16.13 5.74 0.68
C ASP A 199 16.09 7.18 1.20
N ALA A 200 15.63 7.33 2.43
CA ALA A 200 15.54 8.61 3.14
C ALA A 200 16.64 8.74 4.19
N THR A 201 17.75 8.01 4.03
CA THR A 201 18.86 8.03 4.97
C THR A 201 19.84 9.18 4.71
N ARG A 202 20.65 9.57 5.69
CA ARG A 202 21.71 10.57 5.55
C ARG A 202 22.70 10.14 4.46
N ARG A 203 23.11 11.08 3.61
CA ARG A 203 24.02 10.79 2.48
C ARG A 203 25.48 10.73 2.91
N PHE A 204 26.16 9.66 2.54
CA PHE A 204 27.62 9.55 2.58
C PHE A 204 28.25 10.13 1.30
N GLU A 205 29.56 10.34 1.31
CA GLU A 205 30.30 11.00 0.20
C GLU A 205 30.06 10.31 -1.16
N GLY A 206 29.95 8.98 -1.20
CA GLY A 206 29.70 8.20 -2.41
C GLY A 206 28.25 8.17 -2.92
N GLU A 207 27.30 8.81 -2.22
CA GLU A 207 25.86 8.80 -2.57
C GLU A 207 25.37 10.16 -3.09
N ARG A 208 26.27 11.14 -3.23
CA ARG A 208 25.95 12.49 -3.68
C ARG A 208 25.93 12.54 -5.22
N PHE A 209 24.86 12.01 -5.81
CA PHE A 209 24.66 12.03 -7.25
C PHE A 209 24.03 13.33 -7.77
N SER A 210 23.32 14.06 -6.90
CA SER A 210 22.73 15.36 -7.22
C SER A 210 23.14 16.43 -6.21
N SER A 211 23.24 17.68 -6.67
CA SER A 211 23.48 18.88 -5.83
C SER A 211 22.22 19.37 -5.13
N VAL A 212 21.15 18.57 -5.13
CA VAL A 212 19.82 18.99 -4.68
C VAL A 212 19.80 18.99 -3.16
N GLU A 213 20.06 20.15 -2.58
CA GLU A 213 19.68 20.42 -1.20
C GLU A 213 18.14 20.40 -1.11
N SER A 214 17.65 19.62 -0.15
CA SER A 214 16.26 19.43 0.24
C SER A 214 15.43 20.72 0.18
N ILE A 215 14.26 20.74 -0.45
CA ILE A 215 13.32 21.87 -0.28
C ILE A 215 11.90 21.33 -0.15
N GLU A 216 11.21 21.89 0.84
CA GLU A 216 9.79 21.76 1.14
C GLU A 216 8.91 22.03 -0.10
N ALA A 217 7.67 21.57 -0.07
CA ALA A 217 6.68 22.01 -1.04
C ALA A 217 6.49 23.52 -0.86
N THR A 218 6.74 24.30 -1.91
CA THR A 218 6.49 25.75 -1.84
C THR A 218 5.01 26.03 -1.99
N ASP A 219 4.51 27.05 -1.30
CA ASP A 219 3.13 27.55 -1.48
C ASP A 219 2.83 27.82 -2.97
N GLU A 220 3.84 28.28 -3.72
CA GLU A 220 3.74 28.51 -5.15
C GLU A 220 3.45 27.22 -5.95
N ALA A 221 4.12 26.11 -5.62
CA ALA A 221 3.88 24.83 -6.29
C ALA A 221 2.48 24.29 -6.00
N VAL A 222 2.02 24.41 -4.74
CA VAL A 222 0.66 24.07 -4.33
C VAL A 222 -0.36 24.89 -5.13
N GLU A 223 -0.14 26.20 -5.25
CA GLU A 223 -1.03 27.08 -6.01
C GLU A 223 -1.03 26.76 -7.52
N ARG A 224 0.12 26.46 -8.13
CA ARG A 224 0.18 26.07 -9.55
C ARG A 224 -0.61 24.79 -9.83
N CYS A 225 -0.58 23.81 -8.93
CA CYS A 225 -1.38 22.58 -9.06
C CYS A 225 -2.88 22.85 -9.13
N ARG A 226 -3.39 23.87 -8.42
CA ARG A 226 -4.84 24.20 -8.40
C ARG A 226 -5.38 24.61 -9.77
N TRP A 227 -4.51 25.12 -10.66
CA TRP A 227 -4.90 25.59 -12.00
C TRP A 227 -4.79 24.50 -13.08
N VAL A 228 -4.30 23.31 -12.73
CA VAL A 228 -4.25 22.18 -13.66
C VAL A 228 -5.67 21.66 -13.90
N ARG A 229 -5.98 21.36 -15.17
CA ARG A 229 -7.31 20.88 -15.57
C ARG A 229 -7.65 19.58 -14.84
N ASN A 230 -8.91 19.44 -14.41
CA ASN A 230 -9.45 18.29 -13.67
C ASN A 230 -8.97 18.13 -12.23
N VAL A 231 -8.17 19.08 -11.71
CA VAL A 231 -7.88 19.18 -10.28
C VAL A 231 -9.11 19.74 -9.55
N LEU A 232 -9.50 19.04 -8.49
CA LEU A 232 -10.63 19.36 -7.61
C LEU A 232 -10.20 19.96 -6.28
N GLY A 233 -8.97 19.67 -5.86
CA GLY A 233 -8.42 20.13 -4.59
C GLY A 233 -6.94 19.80 -4.52
N VAL A 234 -6.21 20.61 -3.75
CA VAL A 234 -4.79 20.43 -3.48
C VAL A 234 -4.55 20.72 -2.01
N SER A 235 -3.86 19.80 -1.33
CA SER A 235 -3.38 19.97 0.05
C SER A 235 -1.94 19.50 0.18
N SER A 236 -1.25 19.98 1.21
CA SER A 236 0.11 19.58 1.58
C SER A 236 0.18 19.44 3.11
N PRO A 237 -0.46 18.41 3.68
CA PRO A 237 -0.50 18.22 5.13
C PRO A 237 0.87 17.84 5.72
N VAL A 238 1.81 17.43 4.87
CA VAL A 238 3.21 17.19 5.21
C VAL A 238 4.10 17.96 4.23
N PRO A 239 5.01 18.83 4.71
CA PRO A 239 5.91 19.58 3.83
C PRO A 239 6.68 18.67 2.87
N GLY A 240 6.66 19.02 1.58
CA GLY A 240 7.33 18.27 0.51
C GLY A 240 6.47 17.20 -0.16
N TRP A 241 5.25 16.97 0.35
CA TRP A 241 4.24 16.10 -0.25
C TRP A 241 3.02 16.93 -0.66
N ILE A 242 2.58 16.79 -1.90
CA ILE A 242 1.33 17.39 -2.38
C ILE A 242 0.31 16.30 -2.68
N PHE A 243 -0.86 16.39 -2.08
CA PHE A 243 -2.01 15.54 -2.37
C PHE A 243 -2.98 16.30 -3.28
N VAL A 244 -3.27 15.71 -4.44
CA VAL A 244 -4.10 16.32 -5.48
C VAL A 244 -5.32 15.45 -5.70
N ARG A 245 -6.49 15.99 -5.37
CA ARG A 245 -7.77 15.37 -5.67
C ARG A 245 -8.16 15.66 -7.10
N VAL A 246 -8.51 14.65 -7.88
CA VAL A 246 -8.87 14.79 -9.29
C VAL A 246 -10.16 14.05 -9.64
N HIS A 247 -10.83 14.46 -10.72
CA HIS A 247 -11.87 13.61 -11.31
C HIS A 247 -11.27 12.29 -11.85
N ALA A 248 -12.02 11.20 -11.76
CA ALA A 248 -11.63 9.91 -12.32
C ALA A 248 -11.30 10.03 -13.83
N GLU A 249 -10.36 9.20 -14.30
CA GLU A 249 -9.93 9.07 -15.71
C GLU A 249 -8.88 10.06 -16.26
N ALA A 250 -8.35 10.95 -15.42
CA ALA A 250 -7.47 12.01 -15.90
C ALA A 250 -5.97 11.62 -15.92
N ARG A 251 -5.57 10.58 -16.68
CA ARG A 251 -4.13 10.20 -16.86
C ARG A 251 -3.25 11.34 -17.38
N ARG A 252 -3.84 12.31 -18.09
CA ARG A 252 -3.15 13.52 -18.57
C ARG A 252 -2.69 14.43 -17.43
N VAL A 253 -3.32 14.34 -16.25
CA VAL A 253 -3.02 15.21 -15.12
C VAL A 253 -1.65 14.95 -14.53
N ALA A 254 -1.14 13.70 -14.53
CA ALA A 254 0.19 13.43 -14.01
C ALA A 254 1.28 14.21 -14.78
N ASN A 255 1.20 14.23 -16.11
CA ASN A 255 2.14 14.99 -16.94
C ASN A 255 1.93 16.50 -16.79
N ASP A 256 0.68 16.96 -16.80
CA ASP A 256 0.36 18.39 -16.64
C ASP A 256 0.81 18.91 -15.26
N LEU A 257 0.72 18.09 -14.21
CA LEU A 257 1.23 18.42 -12.88
C LEU A 257 2.74 18.45 -12.82
N LEU A 258 3.44 17.51 -13.48
CA LEU A 258 4.90 17.59 -13.58
C LEU A 258 5.34 18.90 -14.24
N ASP A 259 4.63 19.37 -15.27
CA ASP A 259 4.90 20.66 -15.91
C ASP A 259 4.56 21.85 -15.00
N ALA A 260 3.43 21.78 -14.28
CA ALA A 260 2.98 22.85 -13.38
C ALA A 260 3.84 22.97 -12.12
N VAL A 261 4.27 21.86 -11.55
CA VAL A 261 5.11 21.80 -10.36
C VAL A 261 6.53 22.28 -10.67
N GLY A 262 7.06 21.95 -11.85
CA GLY A 262 8.44 22.23 -12.21
C GLY A 262 9.38 21.23 -11.51
N ALA A 263 10.48 21.73 -10.94
CA ALA A 263 11.45 20.86 -10.27
C ALA A 263 11.08 20.47 -8.82
N ARG A 264 10.04 21.09 -8.21
CA ARG A 264 9.74 20.97 -6.77
C ARG A 264 8.25 21.25 -6.47
N PRO A 265 7.56 20.49 -5.60
CA PRO A 265 8.04 19.48 -4.63
C PRO A 265 8.55 18.16 -5.22
N ALA A 266 9.15 17.33 -4.36
CA ALA A 266 9.66 16.00 -4.69
C ALA A 266 8.55 14.95 -4.90
N TYR A 267 7.41 15.05 -4.20
CA TYR A 267 6.38 14.01 -4.22
C TYR A 267 4.97 14.58 -4.38
N VAL A 268 4.23 14.05 -5.36
CA VAL A 268 2.83 14.40 -5.63
C VAL A 268 2.00 13.12 -5.73
N VAL A 269 0.87 13.08 -5.05
CA VAL A 269 -0.04 11.92 -5.08
C VAL A 269 -1.39 12.35 -5.64
N LEU A 270 -1.82 11.69 -6.72
CA LEU A 270 -3.14 11.85 -7.30
C LEU A 270 -4.14 10.92 -6.63
N LEU A 271 -5.24 11.48 -6.16
CA LEU A 271 -6.26 10.78 -5.38
C LEU A 271 -7.65 10.96 -6.02
N GLY A 272 -8.52 9.97 -5.80
CA GLY A 272 -9.89 9.98 -6.30
C GLY A 272 -10.71 11.15 -5.74
N ALA A 273 -11.75 11.54 -6.47
CA ALA A 273 -12.61 12.69 -6.15
C ALA A 273 -13.32 12.62 -4.79
N ASP A 274 -13.39 11.42 -4.21
CA ASP A 274 -14.02 11.08 -2.95
C ASP A 274 -13.06 11.03 -1.76
N VAL A 275 -11.75 11.15 -1.99
CA VAL A 275 -10.73 11.12 -0.93
C VAL A 275 -10.65 12.47 -0.22
N ASP A 276 -10.58 12.44 1.12
CA ASP A 276 -10.20 13.61 1.91
C ASP A 276 -8.68 13.79 1.85
N ILE A 277 -8.24 14.89 1.27
CA ILE A 277 -6.82 15.20 1.06
C ILE A 277 -6.22 16.03 2.20
N GLU A 278 -7.05 16.52 3.13
CA GLU A 278 -6.58 17.21 4.34
C GLU A 278 -6.22 16.21 5.45
N ASP A 279 -6.81 15.00 5.41
CA ASP A 279 -6.43 13.86 6.23
C ASP A 279 -5.29 13.08 5.56
N ALA A 280 -4.09 13.21 6.12
CA ALA A 280 -2.92 12.54 5.59
C ALA A 280 -3.02 11.01 5.66
N ASP A 281 -3.63 10.44 6.70
CA ASP A 281 -3.71 8.99 6.84
C ASP A 281 -4.70 8.41 5.81
N ALA A 282 -5.83 9.08 5.58
CA ALA A 282 -6.76 8.72 4.52
C ALA A 282 -6.11 8.79 3.13
N ALA A 283 -5.39 9.88 2.84
CA ALA A 283 -4.68 10.08 1.58
C ALA A 283 -3.60 9.00 1.36
N LEU A 284 -2.79 8.70 2.38
CA LEU A 284 -1.73 7.68 2.31
C LEU A 284 -2.31 6.26 2.17
N PHE A 285 -3.46 5.99 2.81
CA PHE A 285 -4.13 4.70 2.66
C PHE A 285 -4.58 4.48 1.22
N HIS A 286 -5.27 5.45 0.64
CA HIS A 286 -5.72 5.38 -0.75
C HIS A 286 -4.55 5.33 -1.73
N TRP A 287 -3.45 6.02 -1.42
CA TRP A 287 -2.20 5.92 -2.16
C TRP A 287 -1.72 4.47 -2.20
N CYS A 288 -1.39 3.91 -1.04
CA CYS A 288 -0.87 2.55 -0.86
C CYS A 288 -1.75 1.47 -1.49
N ALA A 289 -3.06 1.64 -1.38
CA ALA A 289 -4.04 0.69 -1.85
C ALA A 289 -4.24 0.71 -3.37
N ASN A 290 -4.25 1.88 -4.02
CA ASN A 290 -4.67 2.01 -5.43
C ASN A 290 -3.52 2.11 -6.44
N MET A 291 -2.27 1.94 -6.02
CA MET A 291 -1.12 2.01 -6.93
C MET A 291 -0.38 0.68 -7.07
N ASP A 292 0.14 0.46 -8.27
CA ASP A 292 1.32 -0.37 -8.50
C ASP A 292 2.45 0.56 -8.99
N PRO A 293 3.63 0.59 -8.34
CA PRO A 293 4.70 1.50 -8.71
C PRO A 293 5.16 1.40 -10.18
N GLY A 294 5.16 0.21 -10.79
CA GLY A 294 5.58 0.07 -12.19
C GLY A 294 4.53 0.59 -13.17
N ARG A 295 3.27 0.68 -12.76
CA ARG A 295 2.17 1.20 -13.57
C ARG A 295 1.96 2.69 -13.36
N ASP A 296 1.98 3.14 -12.11
CA ASP A 296 1.37 4.39 -11.68
C ASP A 296 2.38 5.46 -11.19
N LEU A 297 3.68 5.17 -11.18
CA LEU A 297 4.72 6.15 -10.87
C LEU A 297 5.27 6.79 -12.16
N VAL A 298 5.37 8.12 -12.17
CA VAL A 298 6.14 8.88 -13.15
C VAL A 298 7.16 9.74 -12.42
N VAL A 299 8.44 9.61 -12.76
CA VAL A 299 9.52 10.46 -12.22
C VAL A 299 10.09 11.32 -13.33
N ARG A 300 10.19 12.64 -13.09
CA ARG A 300 10.80 13.57 -14.04
C ARG A 300 11.27 14.85 -13.34
N ASN A 301 12.50 15.29 -13.62
CA ASN A 301 13.10 16.52 -13.10
C ASN A 301 13.10 16.56 -11.56
N GLY A 302 13.41 15.43 -10.91
CA GLY A 302 13.42 15.33 -9.45
C GLY A 302 12.04 15.33 -8.79
N VAL A 303 10.95 15.15 -9.55
CA VAL A 303 9.58 15.05 -9.04
C VAL A 303 9.01 13.67 -9.34
N ALA A 304 8.48 12.99 -8.31
CA ALA A 304 7.68 11.78 -8.44
C ALA A 304 6.18 12.13 -8.35
N VAL A 305 5.42 11.72 -9.36
CA VAL A 305 3.96 11.74 -9.34
C VAL A 305 3.44 10.31 -9.28
N PHE A 306 2.62 10.03 -8.27
CA PHE A 306 1.95 8.75 -8.10
C PHE A 306 0.47 8.87 -8.48
N ASP A 307 0.02 8.07 -9.44
CA ASP A 307 -1.38 7.99 -9.80
C ASP A 307 -2.14 6.94 -8.99
N ALA A 308 -2.63 7.31 -7.80
CA ALA A 308 -3.45 6.45 -6.95
C ALA A 308 -4.97 6.67 -7.13
N THR A 309 -5.38 7.21 -8.27
CA THR A 309 -6.81 7.27 -8.62
C THR A 309 -7.38 5.86 -8.85
N PRO A 310 -8.66 5.60 -8.53
CA PRO A 310 -9.30 4.32 -8.86
C PRO A 310 -9.17 4.00 -10.35
N LYS A 311 -8.75 2.76 -10.65
CA LYS A 311 -8.53 2.31 -12.03
C LYS A 311 -9.72 1.53 -12.55
N THR A 312 -9.96 1.62 -13.86
CA THR A 312 -10.97 0.83 -14.55
C THR A 312 -10.38 -0.50 -14.99
N GLY A 313 -10.90 -1.60 -14.45
CA GLY A 313 -10.47 -2.96 -14.83
C GLY A 313 -10.63 -3.24 -16.33
N GLY A 314 -9.74 -4.08 -16.88
CA GLY A 314 -9.72 -4.41 -18.31
C GLY A 314 -8.99 -3.38 -19.18
N THR A 315 -8.39 -2.35 -18.57
CA THR A 315 -7.53 -1.39 -19.26
C THR A 315 -6.05 -1.73 -19.06
N SER A 316 -5.17 -1.03 -19.79
CA SER A 316 -3.72 -1.09 -19.56
C SER A 316 -3.12 0.31 -19.47
N ILE A 317 -2.19 0.48 -18.54
CA ILE A 317 -1.45 1.71 -18.29
C ILE A 317 0.03 1.35 -18.31
N ASN A 318 0.83 2.12 -19.07
CA ASN A 318 2.27 1.86 -19.25
C ASN A 318 2.62 0.41 -19.65
N GLY A 319 1.73 -0.26 -20.40
CA GLY A 319 1.92 -1.66 -20.82
C GLY A 319 1.62 -2.70 -19.73
N LEU A 320 1.16 -2.28 -18.56
CA LEU A 320 0.73 -3.15 -17.46
C LEU A 320 -0.80 -3.18 -17.38
N PRO A 321 -1.42 -4.35 -17.17
CA PRO A 321 -2.86 -4.47 -17.06
C PRO A 321 -3.41 -3.89 -15.75
N VAL A 322 -4.68 -3.53 -15.76
CA VAL A 322 -5.49 -3.25 -14.58
C VAL A 322 -6.45 -4.43 -14.39
N ARG A 323 -6.30 -5.15 -13.27
CA ARG A 323 -7.17 -6.28 -12.93
C ARG A 323 -8.62 -5.83 -12.81
N HIS A 324 -9.55 -6.70 -13.16
CA HIS A 324 -10.95 -6.50 -12.79
C HIS A 324 -11.07 -6.69 -11.28
N TRP A 325 -11.56 -5.67 -10.59
CA TRP A 325 -11.82 -5.70 -9.15
C TRP A 325 -13.11 -4.93 -8.84
N PRO A 326 -13.93 -5.35 -7.86
CA PRO A 326 -15.15 -4.64 -7.52
C PRO A 326 -14.81 -3.22 -7.04
N ARG A 327 -15.59 -2.23 -7.48
CA ARG A 327 -15.42 -0.85 -6.97
C ARG A 327 -15.74 -0.81 -5.48
N VAL A 328 -15.07 0.08 -4.75
CA VAL A 328 -15.42 0.43 -3.37
C VAL A 328 -16.92 0.75 -3.33
N LEU A 329 -17.68 0.02 -2.51
CA LEU A 329 -19.08 0.35 -2.30
C LEU A 329 -19.13 1.71 -1.57
N PRO A 330 -19.87 2.70 -2.08
CA PRO A 330 -19.98 3.98 -1.40
C PRO A 330 -20.50 3.77 0.02
N THR A 331 -19.89 4.49 0.97
CA THR A 331 -20.34 4.55 2.36
C THR A 331 -21.82 4.94 2.42
N PRO A 332 -22.57 4.58 3.48
CA PRO A 332 -23.96 5.01 3.63
C PRO A 332 -24.16 6.52 3.50
N GLN A 333 -23.18 7.33 3.93
CA GLN A 333 -23.16 8.79 3.76
C GLN A 333 -23.01 9.19 2.29
N GLN A 334 -22.17 8.51 1.51
CA GLN A 334 -22.02 8.74 0.06
C GLN A 334 -23.23 8.24 -0.76
N ARG A 335 -23.95 7.22 -0.28
CA ARG A 335 -25.22 6.78 -0.90
C ARG A 335 -26.35 7.79 -0.70
N ALA A 336 -26.34 8.50 0.44
CA ALA A 336 -27.32 9.54 0.73
C ALA A 336 -27.10 10.82 -0.11
N SER A 337 -25.87 11.11 -0.53
CA SER A 337 -25.54 12.27 -1.37
C SER A 337 -25.63 12.03 -2.88
N GLY A 338 -25.74 10.77 -3.33
CA GLY A 338 -25.85 10.40 -4.75
C GLY A 338 -27.28 10.24 -5.27
N GLY A 339 -28.28 10.48 -4.42
CA GLY A 339 -29.70 10.43 -4.76
C GLY A 339 -30.35 11.81 -4.69
N SER A 340 -29.98 12.71 -5.58
CA SER A 340 -30.74 13.94 -5.87
C SER A 340 -30.61 14.33 -7.34
#